data_AF-A0A3B8SSI5-F1
#
_entry.id   AF-A0A3B8SSI5-F1
#
_cell.length_a   1.000
_cell.length_b   1.000
_cell.length_c   1.000
_cell.angle_alpha   90.00
_cell.angle_beta   90.00
_cell.angle_gamma   90.00
#
_symmetry.space_group_name_H-M   'P 1'
#
loop_
_entity.id
_entity.type
_entity.pdbx_description
1 polymer ?
#
loop_
_entity_poly.entity_id
_entity_poly.type
_entity_poly.pdbx_seq_one_letter_code
_entity_poly.pdbx_strand_id
1 'polypeptide(L)' 'ENQINIGSQFLQTSDKIGYVVIDVDRDYSDVALEKLSEIEGTIRCRVLF' A
#
# COMPACT_ATOMS: atom_id res chain seq x y z
N GLU A 1 7.04 -12.20 -4.12
CA GLU A 1 6.47 -12.54 -5.45
C GLU A 1 6.53 -11.41 -6.48
N ASN A 2 6.80 -10.13 -6.15
CA ASN A 2 6.89 -9.06 -7.16
C ASN A 2 8.27 -8.35 -7.25
N GLN A 3 9.26 -8.77 -6.46
CA GLN A 3 10.59 -8.12 -6.35
C GLN A 3 10.53 -6.60 -6.07
N ILE A 4 9.49 -6.14 -5.36
CA ILE A 4 9.30 -4.75 -4.97
C ILE A 4 10.00 -4.51 -3.63
N ASN A 5 10.86 -3.50 -3.58
CA ASN A 5 11.44 -3.03 -2.32
C ASN A 5 10.53 -1.97 -1.70
N ILE A 6 10.41 -2.00 -0.37
CA ILE A 6 9.76 -0.95 0.42
C ILE A 6 10.87 -0.03 0.95
N GLY A 7 10.90 1.21 0.48
CA GLY A 7 11.88 2.20 0.95
C GLY A 7 11.55 2.71 2.34
N SER A 8 10.27 3.01 2.58
CA SER A 8 9.76 3.41 3.89
C SER A 8 8.30 3.03 4.06
N GLN A 9 7.85 2.91 5.31
CA GLN A 9 6.43 2.70 5.62
C GLN A 9 6.06 3.38 6.93
N PHE A 10 4.82 3.87 7.00
CA PHE A 10 4.24 4.41 8.21
C PHE A 10 2.79 3.95 8.37
N LEU A 11 2.52 3.20 9.45
CA LEU A 11 1.20 2.68 9.79
C LEU A 11 0.69 3.37 11.05
N GLN A 12 -0.55 3.84 10.98
CA GLN A 12 -1.30 4.30 12.14
C GLN A 12 -2.65 3.60 12.19
N THR A 13 -3.05 3.18 13.39
CA THR A 13 -4.32 2.49 13.62
C THR A 13 -5.22 3.27 14.57
N SER A 14 -6.52 3.01 14.43
CA SER A 14 -7.59 3.37 15.35
C SER A 14 -8.45 2.12 15.59
N ASP A 15 -9.47 2.21 16.44
CA ASP A 15 -10.32 1.07 16.81
C ASP A 15 -10.95 0.31 15.63
N LYS A 16 -11.16 0.99 14.48
CA LYS A 16 -11.88 0.42 13.33
C LYS A 16 -11.11 0.46 12.00
N ILE A 17 -10.04 1.27 11.92
CA ILE A 17 -9.35 1.56 10.65
C ILE A 17 -7.85 1.62 10.89
N GLY A 18 -7.09 0.96 10.01
CA GLY A 18 -5.67 1.19 9.81
C GLY A 18 -5.42 2.03 8.57
N TYR A 19 -4.47 2.96 8.64
CA TYR A 19 -4.00 3.74 7.51
C TYR A 19 -2.49 3.61 7.39
N VAL A 20 -2.02 3.16 6.22
CA VAL A 20 -0.60 2.99 5.93
C VAL A 20 -0.21 3.82 4.72
N VAL A 21 0.94 4.49 4.81
CA VAL A 21 1.65 5.09 3.69
C VAL A 21 2.90 4.25 3.45
N ILE A 22 3.11 3.84 2.20
CA ILE A 22 4.24 3.00 1.79
C ILE A 22 4.93 3.70 0.64
N ASP A 23 6.25 3.81 0.74
CA ASP A 23 7.11 4.33 -0.31
C ASP A 23 7.74 3.15 -1.07
N VAL A 24 7.49 3.10 -2.38
CA VAL A 24 7.94 2.05 -3.30
C VAL A 24 8.41 2.70 -4.60
N ASP A 25 9.29 2.03 -5.34
CA ASP A 25 9.73 2.57 -6.63
C ASP A 25 8.52 2.74 -7.57
N ARG A 26 8.50 3.86 -8.31
CA ARG A 26 7.37 4.28 -9.16
C ARG A 26 6.94 3.21 -10.15
N ASP A 27 7.90 2.48 -10.70
CA ASP A 27 7.67 1.42 -11.71
C ASP A 27 6.83 0.26 -11.17
N TYR A 28 6.68 0.14 -9.85
CA TYR A 28 5.88 -0.89 -9.19
C TYR A 28 4.52 -0.40 -8.69
N SER A 29 4.21 0.89 -8.85
CA SER A 29 3.02 1.52 -8.24
C SER A 29 1.70 0.90 -8.70
N ASP A 30 1.58 0.52 -9.97
CA ASP A 30 0.36 -0.12 -10.52
C ASP A 30 0.15 -1.54 -9.97
N VAL A 31 1.20 -2.37 -9.98
CA VAL A 31 1.14 -3.75 -9.47
C VAL A 31 0.88 -3.76 -7.96
N ALA A 32 1.52 -2.83 -7.23
CA ALA A 32 1.29 -2.67 -5.80
C ALA A 32 -0.16 -2.23 -5.52
N LEU A 33 -0.69 -1.28 -6.29
CA LEU A 33 -2.06 -0.79 -6.14
C LEU A 33 -3.09 -1.90 -6.37
N GLU A 34 -2.93 -2.68 -7.44
CA GLU A 34 -3.82 -3.81 -7.75
C GLU A 34 -3.82 -4.82 -6.59
N LYS A 35 -2.64 -5.31 -6.20
CA LYS A 35 -2.51 -6.31 -5.15
C LYS A 35 -3.01 -5.85 -3.79
N LEU A 36 -2.73 -4.60 -3.40
CA LEU A 36 -3.20 -4.05 -2.13
C LEU A 36 -4.72 -3.86 -2.11
N SER A 37 -5.32 -3.56 -3.26
CA SER A 37 -6.78 -3.39 -3.38
C SER A 37 -7.54 -4.71 -3.28
N GLU A 38 -6.90 -5.85 -3.58
CA GLU A 38 -7.49 -7.19 -3.48
C GLU A 38 -7.44 -7.78 -2.07
N ILE A 39 -6.71 -7.17 -1.14
CA ILE A 39 -6.59 -7.67 0.24
C ILE A 39 -7.95 -7.54 0.94
N GLU A 40 -8.41 -8.63 1.56
CA GLU A 40 -9.65 -8.63 2.34
C GLU A 40 -9.57 -7.58 3.46
N GLY A 41 -10.58 -6.71 3.51
CA GLY A 41 -10.63 -5.61 4.47
C GLY A 41 -9.97 -4.31 3.99
N THR A 42 -9.35 -4.27 2.80
CA THR A 42 -8.91 -3.01 2.20
C THR A 42 -10.12 -2.12 1.90
N ILE A 43 -10.20 -1.00 2.60
CA ILE A 43 -11.27 -0.01 2.39
C ILE A 43 -10.99 0.82 1.14
N ARG A 44 -9.73 1.23 0.94
CA ARG A 44 -9.29 2.05 -0.20
C ARG A 44 -7.77 1.99 -0.34
N CYS A 45 -7.29 1.87 -1.58
CA CYS A 45 -5.89 2.05 -1.94
C CYS A 45 -5.76 3.09 -3.06
N ARG A 46 -4.66 3.85 -3.08
CA ARG A 46 -4.34 4.80 -4.16
C ARG A 46 -2.85 5.11 -4.19
N VAL A 47 -2.35 5.41 -5.38
CA VAL A 47 -1.00 5.94 -5.57
C VAL A 47 -0.98 7.42 -5.19
N LEU A 48 0.06 7.82 -4.47
CA LEU A 48 0.43 9.20 -4.23
C LEU A 48 1.60 9.56 -5.17
N PHE A 49 1.74 10.86 -5.48
CA PHE A 49 2.65 11.49 -6.45
C PHE A 49 3.98 10.77 -6.78
#